data_AF-A0AAD4E7T6-F1
#
_entry.id   AF-A0AAD4E7T6-F1
#
_cell.length_a   1.000
_cell.length_b   1.000
_cell.length_c   1.000
_cell.angle_alpha   90.00
_cell.angle_beta   90.00
_cell.angle_gamma   90.00
#
_symmetry.space_group_name_H-M   'P 1'
#
loop_
_entity.id
_entity.type
_entity.pdbx_description
1 polymer ?
#
loop_
_entity_poly.entity_id
_entity_poly.type
_entity_poly.pdbx_seq_one_letter_code
_entity_poly.pdbx_strand_id
1 'polypeptide(L)' 'MNRVTVASIAYIATQVRFALSSSSVFSRTDTSTDSETFYHSLLDLFEDPDESKEVDELLTWWNRYYFNSSTFR' A
#
# COMPACT_ATOMS: atom_id res chain seq x y z
N MET A 1 11.05 -3.35 16.22
CA MET A 1 10.76 -3.79 14.84
C MET A 1 10.08 -2.63 14.12
N ASN A 2 10.79 -1.90 13.27
CA ASN A 2 10.14 -1.09 12.25
C ASN A 2 10.37 -1.86 10.95
N ARG A 3 9.32 -2.45 10.36
CA ARG A 3 9.37 -3.01 9.00
C ARG A 3 8.08 -2.61 8.31
N VAL A 4 8.19 -2.19 7.07
CA VAL A 4 7.05 -1.92 6.19
C VAL A 4 6.33 -3.24 5.94
N THR A 5 5.01 -3.23 6.04
CA THR A 5 4.14 -4.39 5.78
C THR A 5 3.37 -4.21 4.48
N VAL A 6 2.98 -5.31 3.84
CA VAL A 6 2.11 -5.28 2.65
C VAL A 6 0.82 -4.51 2.91
N ALA A 7 0.23 -4.67 4.10
CA ALA A 7 -0.95 -3.93 4.53
C ALA A 7 -0.72 -2.41 4.59
N SER A 8 0.46 -1.97 5.06
CA SER A 8 0.80 -0.54 5.07
C SER A 8 1.00 0.03 3.66
N ILE A 9 1.58 -0.74 2.73
CA ILE A 9 1.75 -0.34 1.33
C ILE A 9 0.39 -0.25 0.64
N ALA A 10 -0.47 -1.27 0.79
CA ALA A 10 -1.83 -1.27 0.24
C ALA A 10 -2.66 -0.08 0.75
N TYR A 11 -2.50 0.27 2.03
CA TYR A 11 -3.17 1.43 2.60
C TYR A 11 -2.69 2.75 1.98
N ILE A 12 -1.38 2.93 1.82
CA ILE A 12 -0.81 4.12 1.16
C ILE A 12 -1.30 4.22 -0.29
N ALA A 13 -1.28 3.11 -1.04
CA ALA A 13 -1.77 3.08 -2.42
C ALA A 13 -3.26 3.49 -2.51
N THR A 14 -4.08 3.04 -1.55
CA THR A 14 -5.49 3.42 -1.44
C THR A 14 -5.65 4.92 -1.17
N GLN A 15 -4.84 5.49 -0.28
CA GLN A 15 -4.86 6.94 -0.02
C GLN A 15 -4.38 7.76 -1.22
N VAL A 16 -3.37 7.30 -1.95
CA VAL A 16 -2.90 7.96 -3.20
C VAL A 16 -3.99 7.94 -4.26
N ARG A 17 -4.68 6.80 -4.44
CA ARG A 17 -5.83 6.69 -5.37
C ARG A 17 -6.93 7.68 -5.01
N PHE A 18 -7.24 7.81 -3.72
CA PHE A 18 -8.21 8.81 -3.25
C PHE A 18 -7.74 10.25 -3.52
N ALA A 19 -6.48 10.57 -3.22
CA ALA A 19 -5.92 11.91 -3.45
C ALA A 19 -5.91 12.30 -4.94
N LEU A 20 -5.83 11.31 -5.84
CA LEU A 20 -5.93 11.49 -7.29
C LEU A 20 -7.37 11.46 -7.80
N SER A 21 -8.34 11.08 -6.97
CA SER A 21 -9.75 11.10 -7.31
C SER A 21 -10.33 12.52 -7.17
N SER A 22 -11.39 12.82 -7.91
CA SER A 22 -12.16 14.06 -7.75
C SER A 22 -13.09 14.05 -6.52
N SER A 23 -13.03 13.01 -5.69
CA SER A 23 -13.89 12.85 -4.52
C SER A 23 -13.40 13.73 -3.36
N SER A 24 -14.33 14.44 -2.73
CA SER A 24 -14.04 15.38 -1.64
C SER A 24 -14.00 14.71 -0.25
N VAL A 25 -14.43 13.45 -0.13
CA VAL A 25 -14.54 12.75 1.15
C VAL A 25 -13.98 11.34 1.04
N PHE A 26 -13.00 11.03 1.89
CA PHE A 26 -12.54 9.65 2.09
C PHE A 26 -13.51 8.94 3.02
N SER A 27 -14.54 8.30 2.47
CA SER A 27 -15.51 7.53 3.24
C SER A 27 -15.44 6.05 2.86
N ARG A 28 -15.47 5.19 3.88
CA ARG A 28 -15.52 3.72 3.72
C ARG A 28 -16.78 3.26 3.00
N THR A 29 -17.86 4.03 3.07
CA THR A 29 -19.16 3.70 2.48
C THR A 29 -19.39 4.33 1.12
N ASP A 30 -18.42 5.08 0.59
CA ASP A 30 -18.61 5.77 -0.69
C ASP A 30 -18.46 4.80 -1.85
N THR A 31 -19.61 4.32 -2.35
CA THR A 31 -19.69 3.41 -3.50
C THR A 31 -19.13 4.04 -4.79
N SER A 32 -18.84 5.35 -4.82
CA SER A 32 -18.22 6.02 -5.97
C SER A 32 -16.72 5.75 -6.08
N THR A 33 -16.05 5.52 -4.95
CA THR A 33 -14.62 5.23 -4.89
C THR A 33 -14.46 3.97 -4.08
N ASP A 34 -14.66 2.84 -4.74
CA ASP A 34 -14.56 1.48 -4.23
C ASP A 34 -13.18 1.18 -3.62
N SER A 35 -12.92 1.79 -2.46
CA SER A 35 -11.61 1.91 -1.81
C SER A 35 -11.34 0.70 -0.95
N GLU A 36 -12.39 0.15 -0.34
CA GLU A 36 -12.33 -1.11 0.40
C GLU A 36 -12.01 -2.27 -0.54
N THR A 37 -12.72 -2.41 -1.66
CA THR A 37 -12.42 -3.46 -2.63
C THR A 37 -11.04 -3.27 -3.24
N PHE A 38 -10.65 -2.04 -3.58
CA PHE A 38 -9.30 -1.78 -4.09
C PHE A 38 -8.20 -2.14 -3.09
N TYR A 39 -8.40 -1.85 -1.81
CA TYR A 39 -7.48 -2.26 -0.76
C TYR A 39 -7.39 -3.79 -0.66
N HIS A 40 -8.53 -4.49 -0.64
CA HIS A 40 -8.54 -5.96 -0.57
C HIS A 40 -7.94 -6.59 -1.83
N SER A 41 -8.23 -6.09 -3.02
CA SER A 41 -7.61 -6.58 -4.26
C SER A 41 -6.09 -6.39 -4.28
N LEU A 42 -5.58 -5.32 -3.67
CA LEU A 42 -4.13 -5.15 -3.50
C LEU A 42 -3.55 -6.12 -2.48
N LEU A 43 -4.27 -6.44 -1.40
CA LEU A 43 -3.85 -7.46 -0.46
C LEU A 43 -3.82 -8.85 -1.12
N ASP A 44 -4.88 -9.20 -1.85
CA ASP A 44 -4.96 -10.47 -2.58
C ASP A 44 -3.78 -10.61 -3.56
N LEU A 45 -3.44 -9.52 -4.28
CA LEU A 45 -2.27 -9.48 -5.15
C LEU A 45 -0.95 -9.67 -4.38
N PHE A 46 -0.81 -9.04 -3.21
CA PHE A 46 0.41 -9.15 -2.40
C PHE A 46 0.55 -10.50 -1.69
N GLU A 47 -0.54 -11.23 -1.51
CA GLU A 47 -0.56 -12.56 -0.90
C GLU A 47 -0.55 -13.69 -1.95
N ASP A 48 -0.61 -13.35 -3.25
CA ASP A 48 -0.50 -14.31 -4.34
C ASP A 48 0.90 -14.97 -4.32
N PRO A 49 0.98 -16.32 -4.20
CA PRO A 49 2.25 -17.02 -4.22
C PRO A 49 3.05 -16.82 -5.50
N ASP A 50 2.38 -16.58 -6.64
CA ASP A 50 3.03 -16.37 -7.94
C ASP A 50 3.74 -15.01 -8.00
N GLU A 51 3.28 -14.03 -7.23
CA GLU A 51 3.84 -12.66 -7.13
C GLU A 51 4.81 -12.50 -5.94
N SER A 52 5.04 -13.57 -5.18
CA SER A 52 5.79 -13.52 -3.91
C SER A 52 7.22 -12.97 -4.04
N LYS A 53 7.85 -13.17 -5.20
CA LYS A 53 9.20 -12.67 -5.48
C LYS A 53 9.20 -11.15 -5.64
N GLU A 54 8.31 -10.63 -6.46
CA GLU A 54 8.11 -9.20 -6.71
C GLU A 54 7.72 -8.48 -5.42
N VAL A 55 6.87 -9.09 -4.60
CA VAL A 55 6.45 -8.56 -3.30
C VAL A 55 7.61 -8.50 -2.31
N ASP A 56 8.48 -9.50 -2.25
CA ASP A 56 9.67 -9.48 -1.38
C ASP A 56 10.69 -8.41 -1.83
N GLU A 57 10.89 -8.26 -3.14
CA GLU A 57 11.72 -7.19 -3.70
C GLU A 57 11.15 -5.79 -3.37
N LEU A 58 9.83 -5.62 -3.49
CA LEU A 58 9.12 -4.39 -3.11
C LEU A 58 9.31 -4.08 -1.62
N LEU A 59 9.06 -5.05 -0.73
CA LEU A 59 9.25 -4.89 0.71
C LEU A 59 10.71 -4.57 1.05
N THR A 60 11.66 -5.22 0.38
CA THR A 60 13.09 -4.95 0.55
C THR A 60 13.43 -3.51 0.15
N TRP A 61 12.89 -3.02 -0.96
CA TRP A 61 13.09 -1.65 -1.40
C TRP A 61 12.53 -0.62 -0.41
N TRP A 62 11.28 -0.81 0.04
CA TRP A 62 10.63 0.08 1.00
C TRP A 62 11.37 0.10 2.34
N ASN A 63 11.76 -1.07 2.86
CA ASN A 63 12.52 -1.16 4.10
C ASN A 63 13.89 -0.45 3.96
N ARG A 64 14.60 -0.62 2.84
CA ARG A 64 15.85 0.12 2.60
C ARG A 64 15.62 1.63 2.56
N TYR A 65 14.59 2.10 1.86
CA TYR A 65 14.32 3.54 1.77
C TYR A 65 14.01 4.16 3.14
N TYR A 66 13.12 3.55 3.92
CA TYR A 66 12.73 4.08 5.23
C TYR A 66 13.84 3.94 6.30
N PHE A 67 14.56 2.82 6.33
CA PHE A 67 15.60 2.61 7.36
C PHE A 67 16.94 3.24 7.03
N ASN A 68 17.32 3.31 5.76
CA ASN A 68 18.56 3.99 5.38
C ASN A 68 18.41 5.52 5.45
N SER A 69 17.24 6.07 5.10
CA SER A 69 16.96 7.51 5.30
C SER A 69 16.96 7.92 6.77
N SER A 70 16.66 7.00 7.69
CA SER A 70 16.76 7.21 9.15
C SER A 70 18.19 7.32 9.66
N THR A 71 19.18 6.82 8.90
CA THR A 71 20.60 6.85 9.28
C THR A 71 21.28 8.15 8.81
N PHE A 72 20.62 8.93 7.96
CA PHE A 72 21.10 10.22 7.43
C PHE A 72 20.48 11.45 8.12
N ARG A 73 19.88 11.28 9.32
CA ARG A 73 19.27 12.37 10.08
C ARG A 73 19.94 12.58 11.43
#